data_AF-A0A0A2MY62-F1
#
_entry.id   AF-A0A0A2MY62-F1
#
_cell.length_a   1.000
_cell.length_b   1.000
_cell.length_c   1.000
_cell.angle_alpha   90.00
_cell.angle_beta   90.00
_cell.angle_gamma   90.00
#
_symmetry.space_group_name_H-M   'P 1'
#
loop_
_entity.id
_entity.type
_entity.pdbx_description
1 polymer ?
#
loop_
_entity_poly.entity_id
_entity_poly.type
_entity_poly.pdbx_seq_one_letter_code
_entity_poly.pdbx_strand_id
1 'polypeptide(L)'
;MDKYLSLIENGSDAYINSLEKIGWFTVPQNDKQIVAKCLADTDNNKYLVFGLAHLSFDAESFDKANDYRRLLDKIAALAGFTVVSSQFEYNYGEESETLRGTINTAGNTYNFELEELFGEWYHPDFTKFLNQELLPGERVDSCFFDLPGIDQGINFVFVPQAIYNKAIEEEIIPNMDYFIENFE
;
A
#
# COMPACT_ATOMS: atom_id res chain seq x y z
N MET A 1 -27.08 1.35 -3.16
CA MET A 1 -26.51 0.02 -2.92
C MET A 1 -25.14 0.07 -3.55
N ASP A 2 -24.12 0.23 -2.72
CA ASP A 2 -22.74 0.48 -3.14
C ASP A 2 -22.30 -0.63 -4.10
N LYS A 3 -21.73 -0.28 -5.25
CA LYS A 3 -21.39 -1.28 -6.27
C LYS A 3 -20.36 -2.29 -5.76
N TYR A 4 -19.51 -1.93 -4.79
CA TYR A 4 -18.68 -2.89 -4.05
C TYR A 4 -19.52 -3.98 -3.36
N LEU A 5 -20.62 -3.60 -2.68
CA LEU A 5 -21.55 -4.56 -2.05
C LEU A 5 -22.17 -5.50 -3.09
N SER A 6 -22.52 -4.97 -4.26
CA SER A 6 -23.00 -5.80 -5.37
C SER A 6 -21.92 -6.75 -5.91
N LEU A 7 -20.66 -6.31 -5.98
CA LEU A 7 -19.56 -7.17 -6.43
C LEU A 7 -19.29 -8.32 -5.46
N ILE A 8 -19.29 -8.06 -4.15
CA ILE A 8 -19.08 -9.12 -3.14
C ILE A 8 -20.23 -10.14 -3.09
N GLU A 9 -21.47 -9.72 -3.35
CA GLU A 9 -22.62 -10.63 -3.50
C GLU A 9 -22.50 -11.53 -4.73
N ASN A 10 -21.97 -10.99 -5.83
CA ASN A 10 -21.76 -11.73 -7.08
C ASN A 10 -20.47 -12.57 -7.10
N GLY A 11 -19.63 -12.48 -6.06
CA GLY A 11 -18.44 -13.31 -5.85
C GLY A 11 -17.19 -12.85 -6.59
N SER A 12 -16.09 -13.60 -6.38
CA SER A 12 -14.74 -13.28 -6.85
C SER A 12 -14.63 -13.13 -8.37
N ASP A 13 -15.36 -13.92 -9.15
CA ASP A 13 -15.37 -13.80 -10.62
C ASP A 13 -15.91 -12.44 -11.09
N ALA A 14 -16.98 -11.93 -10.47
CA ALA A 14 -17.53 -10.62 -10.79
C ALA A 14 -16.57 -9.49 -10.41
N TYR A 15 -15.85 -9.66 -9.30
CA TYR A 15 -14.81 -8.74 -8.85
C TYR A 15 -13.63 -8.69 -9.84
N ILE A 16 -13.10 -9.86 -10.22
CA ILE A 16 -12.00 -10.00 -11.21
C ILE A 16 -12.40 -9.38 -12.55
N ASN A 17 -13.61 -9.69 -13.05
CA ASN A 17 -14.11 -9.12 -14.31
C ASN A 17 -14.21 -7.58 -14.26
N SER A 18 -14.44 -7.00 -13.09
CA SER A 18 -14.48 -5.53 -12.93
C SER A 18 -13.09 -4.92 -12.92
N LEU A 19 -12.13 -5.57 -12.26
CA LEU A 19 -10.70 -5.21 -12.33
C LEU A 19 -10.15 -5.27 -13.76
N GLU A 20 -10.55 -6.29 -14.54
CA GLU A 20 -10.18 -6.40 -15.96
C GLU A 20 -10.66 -5.22 -16.79
N LYS A 21 -11.91 -4.77 -16.60
CA LYS A 21 -12.51 -3.67 -17.36
C LYS A 21 -11.78 -2.34 -17.17
N ILE A 22 -11.24 -2.10 -15.98
CA ILE A 22 -10.47 -0.87 -15.71
C ILE A 22 -8.98 -1.00 -16.11
N GLY A 23 -8.57 -2.18 -16.60
CA GLY A 23 -7.20 -2.46 -16.99
C GLY A 23 -6.27 -2.76 -15.82
N TRP A 24 -6.78 -3.21 -14.67
CA TRP A 24 -5.98 -3.48 -13.47
C TRP A 24 -4.81 -4.42 -13.74
N PHE A 25 -5.06 -5.49 -14.50
CA PHE A 25 -4.06 -6.52 -14.84
C PHE A 25 -3.19 -6.17 -16.07
N THR A 26 -3.30 -4.94 -16.58
CA THR A 26 -2.35 -4.44 -17.59
C THR A 26 -1.04 -3.94 -16.95
N VAL A 27 -1.05 -3.71 -15.64
CA VAL A 27 0.12 -3.35 -14.84
C VAL A 27 0.91 -4.64 -14.55
N PRO A 28 2.22 -4.71 -14.88
CA PRO A 28 3.01 -5.94 -14.75
C PRO A 28 3.04 -6.54 -13.33
N GLN A 29 2.84 -5.71 -12.31
CA GLN A 29 2.91 -6.09 -10.90
C GLN A 29 1.57 -6.63 -10.37
N ASN A 30 0.51 -6.53 -11.17
CA ASN A 30 -0.83 -7.00 -10.83
C ASN A 30 -1.08 -8.33 -11.54
N ASP A 31 -0.59 -9.42 -10.95
CA ASP A 31 -0.80 -10.75 -11.51
C ASP A 31 -2.22 -11.25 -11.22
N LYS A 32 -2.99 -11.48 -12.30
CA LYS A 32 -4.37 -12.00 -12.21
C LYS A 32 -4.45 -13.33 -11.49
N GLN A 33 -3.50 -14.24 -11.68
CA GLN A 33 -3.51 -15.56 -11.05
C GLN A 33 -3.26 -15.47 -9.55
N ILE A 34 -2.36 -14.56 -9.14
CA ILE A 34 -2.11 -14.29 -7.71
C ILE A 34 -3.36 -13.72 -7.06
N VAL A 35 -3.95 -12.66 -7.66
CA VAL A 35 -5.18 -12.06 -7.15
C VAL A 35 -6.31 -13.10 -7.10
N ALA A 36 -6.56 -13.83 -8.19
CA ALA A 36 -7.62 -14.84 -8.22
C ALA A 36 -7.44 -15.93 -7.15
N LYS A 37 -6.20 -16.35 -6.88
CA LYS A 37 -5.90 -17.28 -5.80
C LYS A 37 -6.21 -16.69 -4.43
N CYS A 38 -5.75 -15.47 -4.14
CA CYS A 38 -6.04 -14.78 -2.89
C CYS A 38 -7.55 -14.64 -2.65
N LEU A 39 -8.31 -14.30 -3.69
CA LEU A 39 -9.77 -14.18 -3.60
C LEU A 39 -10.46 -15.54 -3.40
N ALA A 40 -9.94 -16.62 -3.99
CA ALA A 40 -10.49 -17.97 -3.80
C ALA A 40 -10.21 -18.55 -2.41
N ASP A 41 -9.08 -18.17 -1.81
CA ASP A 41 -8.69 -18.56 -0.45
C ASP A 41 -9.42 -17.71 0.63
N THR A 42 -10.20 -16.71 0.23
CA THR A 42 -10.94 -15.83 1.15
C THR A 42 -12.31 -16.42 1.48
N ASP A 43 -12.50 -16.83 2.74
CA ASP A 43 -13.76 -17.41 3.22
C ASP A 43 -14.94 -16.40 3.28
N ASN A 44 -14.66 -15.10 3.21
CA ASN A 44 -15.65 -14.04 3.32
C ASN A 44 -15.47 -12.98 2.20
N ASN A 45 -16.42 -12.98 1.26
CA ASN A 45 -16.42 -12.07 0.11
C ASN A 45 -16.37 -10.58 0.49
N LYS A 46 -16.69 -10.18 1.73
CA LYS A 46 -16.53 -8.79 2.17
C LYS A 46 -15.06 -8.32 2.04
N TYR A 47 -14.09 -9.22 2.16
CA TYR A 47 -12.66 -8.92 2.15
C TYR A 47 -11.98 -9.01 0.78
N LEU A 48 -12.74 -9.12 -0.32
CA LEU A 48 -12.16 -9.25 -1.67
C LEU A 48 -11.18 -8.10 -2.01
N VAL A 49 -11.39 -6.89 -1.50
CA VAL A 49 -10.46 -5.76 -1.69
C VAL A 49 -9.03 -6.08 -1.21
N PHE A 50 -8.87 -6.87 -0.15
CA PHE A 50 -7.55 -7.21 0.39
C PHE A 50 -6.79 -8.22 -0.49
N GLY A 51 -7.49 -8.92 -1.39
CA GLY A 51 -6.84 -9.72 -2.43
C GLY A 51 -6.05 -8.89 -3.44
N LEU A 52 -6.16 -7.56 -3.40
CA LEU A 52 -5.37 -6.63 -4.21
C LEU A 52 -4.03 -6.23 -3.58
N ALA A 53 -3.85 -6.46 -2.28
CA ALA A 53 -2.70 -5.95 -1.54
C ALA A 53 -1.37 -6.52 -2.08
N HIS A 54 -0.42 -5.63 -2.37
CA HIS A 54 0.95 -6.00 -2.72
C HIS A 54 1.83 -6.10 -1.48
N LEU A 55 1.57 -5.26 -0.48
CA LEU A 55 2.27 -5.24 0.80
C LEU A 55 1.23 -5.20 1.92
N SER A 56 1.40 -6.11 2.89
CA SER A 56 0.59 -6.16 4.10
C SER A 56 1.51 -6.26 5.31
N PHE A 57 1.21 -5.49 6.35
CA PHE A 57 1.95 -5.53 7.61
C PHE A 57 1.10 -5.07 8.78
N ASP A 58 1.57 -5.42 9.97
CA ASP A 58 1.03 -4.93 11.23
C ASP A 58 1.49 -3.49 11.45
N ALA A 59 0.54 -2.58 11.62
CA ALA A 59 0.80 -1.18 11.85
C ALA A 59 1.57 -0.94 13.14
N GLU A 60 1.39 -1.77 14.17
CA GLU A 60 2.09 -1.66 15.46
C GLU A 60 3.53 -2.21 15.42
N SER A 61 4.02 -2.61 14.25
CA SER A 61 5.38 -3.17 14.11
C SER A 61 6.44 -2.17 13.66
N PHE A 62 6.18 -0.86 13.77
CA PHE A 62 7.04 0.23 13.25
C PHE A 62 7.71 1.04 14.35
N ASP A 63 8.22 0.36 15.38
CA ASP A 63 8.84 0.98 16.55
C ASP A 63 10.33 1.35 16.35
N LYS A 64 10.97 0.91 15.26
CA LYS A 64 12.40 1.09 15.01
C LYS A 64 12.72 1.43 13.55
N ALA A 65 13.88 2.07 13.34
CA ALA A 65 14.45 2.35 12.03
C ALA A 65 14.65 1.11 11.12
N ASN A 66 14.74 -0.10 11.69
CA ASN A 66 14.85 -1.32 10.89
C ASN A 66 13.53 -1.70 10.20
N ASP A 67 12.38 -1.30 10.73
CA ASP A 67 11.07 -1.69 10.19
C ASP A 67 10.80 -0.96 8.88
N TYR A 68 11.06 0.35 8.90
CA TYR A 68 11.04 1.20 7.70
C TYR A 68 12.09 0.77 6.66
N ARG A 69 13.27 0.30 7.07
CA ARG A 69 14.26 -0.27 6.13
C ARG A 69 13.75 -1.55 5.46
N ARG A 70 13.15 -2.47 6.23
CA ARG A 70 12.54 -3.68 5.69
C ARG A 70 11.40 -3.35 4.73
N LEU A 71 10.60 -2.33 5.03
CA LEU A 71 9.57 -1.85 4.13
C LEU A 71 10.17 -1.26 2.84
N LEU A 72 11.21 -0.43 2.95
CA LEU A 72 11.94 0.11 1.79
C LEU A 72 12.48 -0.99 0.87
N ASP A 73 13.06 -2.05 1.43
CA ASP A 73 13.58 -3.18 0.63
C ASP A 73 12.46 -3.88 -0.16
N LYS A 74 11.30 -4.10 0.47
CA LYS A 74 10.12 -4.66 -0.20
C LYS A 74 9.60 -3.74 -1.30
N ILE A 75 9.56 -2.43 -1.04
CA ILE A 75 9.15 -1.41 -2.02
C ILE A 75 10.11 -1.40 -3.21
N ALA A 76 11.43 -1.40 -2.97
CA ALA A 76 12.44 -1.38 -4.02
C ALA A 76 12.34 -2.63 -4.91
N ALA A 77 12.14 -3.80 -4.30
CA ALA A 77 11.93 -5.05 -5.02
C ALA A 77 10.64 -5.02 -5.87
N LEU A 78 9.56 -4.48 -5.33
CA LEU A 78 8.29 -4.34 -6.03
C LEU A 78 8.39 -3.33 -7.19
N ALA A 79 8.85 -2.12 -6.91
CA ALA A 79 8.98 -1.03 -7.88
C ALA A 79 10.10 -1.24 -8.91
N GLY A 80 11.04 -2.17 -8.68
CA GLY A 80 12.09 -2.53 -9.62
C GLY A 80 13.27 -1.56 -9.66
N PHE A 81 13.52 -0.80 -8.60
CA PHE A 81 14.71 0.05 -8.47
C PHE A 81 15.71 -0.55 -7.48
N THR A 82 16.97 -0.09 -7.53
CA THR A 82 18.05 -0.59 -6.67
C THR A 82 18.44 0.43 -5.61
N VAL A 83 18.32 0.03 -4.34
CA VAL A 83 18.90 0.76 -3.21
C VAL A 83 20.37 0.36 -3.08
N VAL A 84 21.27 1.33 -3.18
CA VAL A 84 22.73 1.14 -2.99
C VAL A 84 23.07 1.17 -1.50
N SER A 85 22.46 2.09 -0.75
CA SER A 85 22.56 2.13 0.71
C SER A 85 21.39 2.89 1.32
N SER A 86 21.06 2.56 2.57
CA SER A 86 20.05 3.25 3.36
C SER A 86 20.53 3.39 4.80
N GLN A 87 20.47 4.61 5.35
CA GLN A 87 20.82 4.91 6.74
C GLN A 87 19.63 5.56 7.41
N PHE A 88 19.06 4.89 8.42
CA PHE A 88 17.84 5.31 9.10
C PHE A 88 18.17 5.43 10.59
N GLU A 89 17.82 6.56 11.19
CA GLU A 89 18.08 6.90 12.58
C GLU A 89 16.77 7.25 13.26
N TYR A 90 16.39 6.44 14.25
CA TYR A 90 15.21 6.67 15.08
C TYR A 90 15.67 7.37 16.37
N ASN A 91 15.15 8.57 16.61
CA ASN A 91 15.45 9.35 17.80
C ASN A 91 14.24 9.31 18.73
N TYR A 92 14.42 8.69 19.89
CA TYR A 92 13.43 8.71 20.97
C TYR A 92 13.61 10.00 21.78
N GLY A 93 12.62 10.88 21.75
CA GLY A 93 12.57 12.10 22.53
C GLY A 93 11.41 12.07 23.53
N GLU A 94 11.53 12.80 24.64
CA GLU A 94 10.45 12.91 25.64
C GLU A 94 9.22 13.69 25.11
N GLU A 95 9.42 14.60 24.16
CA GLU A 95 8.37 15.45 23.59
C GLU A 95 7.92 15.02 22.20
N SER A 96 8.81 14.43 21.41
CA SER A 96 8.49 13.85 20.09
C SER A 96 9.53 12.80 19.70
N GLU A 97 9.06 11.76 19.03
CA GLU A 97 9.92 10.78 18.37
C GLU A 97 10.07 11.17 16.89
N THR A 98 11.28 10.98 16.34
CA THR A 98 11.57 11.30 14.93
C THR A 98 12.30 10.15 14.25
N LEU A 99 12.05 9.97 12.95
CA LEU A 99 12.78 9.06 12.09
C LEU A 99 13.39 9.85 10.95
N ARG A 100 14.72 9.88 10.90
CA ARG A 100 15.46 10.46 9.78
C ARG A 100 16.05 9.37 8.94
N GLY A 101 16.09 9.57 7.63
CA GLY A 101 16.77 8.63 6.77
C GLY A 101 17.35 9.23 5.51
N THR A 102 18.46 8.64 5.08
CA THR A 102 19.08 8.88 3.78
C THR A 102 19.00 7.59 2.97
N ILE A 103 18.47 7.68 1.75
CA ILE A 103 18.37 6.58 0.78
C ILE A 103 19.22 6.96 -0.42
N ASN A 104 20.20 6.14 -0.75
CA ASN A 104 21.00 6.27 -1.96
C ASN A 104 20.58 5.18 -2.95
N THR A 105 20.16 5.58 -4.13
CA THR A 105 19.92 4.69 -5.27
C THR A 105 21.11 4.76 -6.23
N ALA A 106 21.03 4.07 -7.36
CA ALA A 106 22.06 4.18 -8.39
C ALA A 106 22.14 5.59 -9.00
N GLY A 107 21.03 6.35 -8.99
CA GLY A 107 20.92 7.64 -9.67
C GLY A 107 20.81 8.86 -8.74
N ASN A 108 20.32 8.68 -7.51
CA ASN A 108 19.87 9.79 -6.67
C ASN A 108 20.15 9.53 -5.18
N THR A 109 20.10 10.61 -4.41
CA THR A 109 20.09 10.59 -2.94
C THR A 109 18.84 11.30 -2.45
N TYR A 110 18.10 10.64 -1.56
CA TYR A 110 16.89 11.16 -0.95
C TYR A 110 17.08 11.24 0.55
N ASN A 111 16.58 12.31 1.15
CA ASN A 111 16.55 12.48 2.59
C ASN A 111 15.11 12.69 3.02
N PHE A 112 14.74 12.11 4.14
CA PHE A 112 13.45 12.34 4.75
C PHE A 112 13.59 12.48 6.26
N GLU A 113 12.61 13.15 6.84
CA GLU A 113 12.42 13.27 8.27
C GLU A 113 10.94 13.09 8.55
N LEU A 114 10.60 12.13 9.39
CA LEU A 114 9.27 11.95 9.94
C LEU A 114 9.31 12.49 11.36
N GLU A 115 8.44 13.44 11.66
CA GLU A 115 8.28 14.04 12.97
C GLU A 115 7.01 13.52 13.64
N GLU A 116 6.90 13.71 14.95
CA GLU A 116 5.69 13.37 15.71
C GLU A 116 5.29 11.88 15.57
N LEU A 117 6.27 10.97 15.63
CA LEU A 117 5.98 9.54 15.68
C LEU A 117 5.29 9.24 17.02
N PHE A 118 4.04 8.79 16.97
CA PHE A 118 3.23 8.48 18.16
C PHE A 118 3.19 6.97 18.40
N GLY A 119 4.20 6.45 19.10
CA GLY A 119 4.27 5.04 19.51
C GLY A 119 4.76 4.10 18.41
N GLU A 120 4.40 2.83 18.50
CA GLU A 120 4.91 1.74 17.64
C GLU A 120 4.25 1.68 16.25
N TRP A 121 3.54 2.76 15.85
CA TRP A 121 2.67 2.78 14.68
C TRP A 121 3.38 3.25 13.40
N TYR A 122 2.97 2.68 12.25
CA TYR A 122 3.38 3.15 10.94
C TYR A 122 2.99 4.62 10.71
N HIS A 123 3.93 5.40 10.18
CA HIS A 123 3.71 6.82 9.91
C HIS A 123 3.35 7.09 8.43
N PRO A 124 2.16 7.63 8.12
CA PRO A 124 1.68 7.85 6.74
C PRO A 124 2.57 8.78 5.89
N ASP A 125 3.30 9.71 6.51
CA ASP A 125 4.21 10.58 5.76
C ASP A 125 5.37 9.81 5.11
N PHE A 126 5.65 8.57 5.55
CA PHE A 126 6.57 7.72 4.81
C PHE A 126 6.01 7.36 3.42
N THR A 127 4.73 6.95 3.32
CA THR A 127 4.04 6.72 2.04
C THR A 127 4.05 7.98 1.18
N LYS A 128 3.81 9.14 1.80
CA LYS A 128 3.82 10.43 1.12
C LYS A 128 5.18 10.75 0.52
N PHE A 129 6.26 10.60 1.30
CA PHE A 129 7.64 10.76 0.82
C PHE A 129 7.94 9.80 -0.35
N LEU A 130 7.53 8.53 -0.24
CA LEU A 130 7.73 7.55 -1.30
C LEU A 130 7.07 8.00 -2.62
N ASN A 131 5.80 8.40 -2.56
CA ASN A 131 5.02 8.78 -3.73
C ASN A 131 5.41 10.14 -4.32
N GLN A 132 5.87 11.08 -3.50
CA GLN A 132 6.15 12.45 -3.93
C GLN A 132 7.60 12.67 -4.35
N GLU A 133 8.54 11.90 -3.79
CA GLU A 133 9.97 12.11 -3.99
C GLU A 133 10.68 10.88 -4.54
N LEU A 134 10.64 9.76 -3.80
CA LEU A 134 11.46 8.59 -4.13
C LEU A 134 11.06 7.95 -5.46
N LEU A 135 9.78 7.56 -5.62
CA LEU A 135 9.30 6.84 -6.79
C LEU A 135 9.38 7.70 -8.07
N PRO A 136 8.96 8.98 -8.09
CA PRO A 136 9.16 9.84 -9.25
C PRO A 136 10.63 10.05 -9.61
N GLY A 137 11.51 10.18 -8.61
CA GLY A 137 12.96 10.34 -8.82
C GLY A 137 13.61 9.09 -9.45
N GLU A 138 13.08 7.91 -9.15
CA GLU A 138 13.45 6.64 -9.79
C GLU A 138 12.66 6.32 -11.08
N ARG A 139 11.87 7.29 -11.58
CA ARG A 139 11.05 7.17 -12.81
C ARG A 139 10.06 6.02 -12.75
N VAL A 140 9.46 5.83 -11.59
CA VAL A 140 8.42 4.84 -11.35
C VAL A 140 7.07 5.54 -11.43
N ASP A 141 6.23 5.14 -12.39
CA ASP A 141 4.92 5.76 -12.66
C ASP A 141 3.79 5.25 -11.74
N SER A 142 4.07 4.21 -10.94
CA SER A 142 3.15 3.65 -9.96
C SER A 142 3.35 4.29 -8.58
N CYS A 143 2.26 4.38 -7.81
CA CYS A 143 2.26 4.89 -6.44
C CYS A 143 1.72 3.81 -5.48
N PHE A 144 2.07 3.96 -4.21
CA PHE A 144 1.43 3.21 -3.12
C PHE A 144 0.15 3.91 -2.68
N PHE A 145 -0.93 3.15 -2.59
CA PHE A 145 -2.18 3.62 -2.01
C PHE A 145 -2.61 2.67 -0.91
N ASP A 146 -3.06 3.25 0.21
CA ASP A 146 -3.72 2.51 1.27
C ASP A 146 -5.00 1.87 0.73
N LEU A 147 -5.19 0.60 1.06
CA LEU A 147 -6.51 0.00 1.09
C LEU A 147 -7.18 0.36 2.43
N PRO A 148 -8.52 0.33 2.49
CA PRO A 148 -9.24 0.56 3.73
C PRO A 148 -8.66 -0.27 4.88
N GLY A 149 -8.42 0.37 6.03
CA GLY A 149 -7.85 -0.31 7.19
C GLY A 149 -8.74 -1.45 7.69
N ILE A 150 -8.14 -2.51 8.20
CA ILE A 150 -8.84 -3.58 8.93
C ILE A 150 -8.00 -3.97 10.14
N ASP A 151 -8.58 -3.80 11.34
CA ASP A 151 -7.87 -3.98 12.61
C ASP A 151 -6.57 -3.15 12.64
N GLN A 152 -5.46 -3.75 13.06
CA GLN A 152 -4.11 -3.17 13.04
C GLN A 152 -3.39 -3.36 11.69
N GLY A 153 -4.08 -3.88 10.66
CA GLY A 153 -3.47 -4.18 9.36
C GLY A 153 -3.38 -2.97 8.43
N ILE A 154 -2.18 -2.70 7.92
CA ILE A 154 -1.96 -1.80 6.79
C ILE A 154 -1.71 -2.60 5.54
N ASN A 155 -2.47 -2.28 4.49
CA ASN A 155 -2.43 -2.97 3.22
C ASN A 155 -2.26 -1.94 2.11
N PHE A 156 -1.20 -2.07 1.32
CA PHE A 156 -0.96 -1.20 0.19
C PHE A 156 -1.21 -1.90 -1.13
N VAL A 157 -1.79 -1.17 -2.08
CA VAL A 157 -1.72 -1.48 -3.50
C VAL A 157 -0.67 -0.61 -4.17
N PHE A 158 -0.01 -1.16 -5.18
CA PHE A 158 1.00 -0.47 -5.97
C PHE A 158 0.62 -0.45 -7.45
N VAL A 159 0.08 0.70 -7.90
CA VAL A 159 -0.50 0.86 -9.23
C VAL A 159 -0.33 2.30 -9.73
N PRO A 160 -0.46 2.56 -11.05
CA PRO A 160 -0.56 3.92 -11.55
C PRO A 160 -1.77 4.64 -10.95
N GLN A 161 -1.62 5.92 -10.59
CA GLN A 161 -2.69 6.72 -10.00
C GLN A 161 -3.98 6.71 -10.83
N ALA A 162 -3.86 6.75 -12.17
CA ALA A 162 -5.02 6.70 -13.06
C ALA A 162 -5.81 5.38 -12.96
N ILE A 163 -5.16 4.26 -12.64
CA ILE A 163 -5.83 2.97 -12.44
C ILE A 163 -6.48 2.91 -11.07
N TYR A 164 -5.80 3.39 -10.02
CA TYR A 164 -6.38 3.47 -8.67
C TYR A 164 -7.62 4.37 -8.64
N ASN A 165 -7.54 5.57 -9.21
CA ASN A 165 -8.68 6.49 -9.28
C ASN A 165 -9.87 5.86 -9.99
N LYS A 166 -9.65 5.14 -11.10
CA LYS A 166 -10.73 4.39 -11.77
C LYS A 166 -11.32 3.30 -10.88
N ALA A 167 -10.51 2.59 -10.10
CA ALA A 167 -10.99 1.57 -9.18
C ALA A 167 -11.88 2.17 -8.07
N ILE A 168 -11.57 3.38 -7.61
CA ILE A 168 -12.38 4.14 -6.65
C ILE A 168 -13.66 4.68 -7.31
N GLU A 169 -13.55 5.32 -8.47
CA GLU A 169 -14.69 5.86 -9.25
C GLU A 169 -15.69 4.76 -9.65
N GLU A 170 -15.19 3.58 -10.00
CA GLU A 170 -15.99 2.41 -10.33
C GLU A 170 -16.41 1.61 -9.09
N GLU A 171 -16.08 2.08 -7.87
CA GLU A 171 -16.41 1.46 -6.58
C GLU A 171 -15.98 -0.03 -6.51
N ILE A 172 -14.86 -0.36 -7.15
CA ILE A 172 -14.19 -1.67 -7.03
C ILE A 172 -13.32 -1.69 -5.77
N ILE A 173 -12.75 -0.54 -5.41
CA ILE A 173 -12.17 -0.27 -4.10
C ILE A 173 -13.13 0.71 -3.41
N PRO A 174 -13.62 0.40 -2.21
CA PRO A 174 -14.51 1.31 -1.50
C PRO A 174 -13.74 2.54 -1.00
N ASN A 175 -14.32 3.72 -1.20
CA ASN A 175 -13.74 4.99 -0.76
C ASN A 175 -14.04 5.25 0.72
N MET A 176 -13.39 4.49 1.60
CA MET A 176 -13.53 4.59 3.05
C MET A 176 -12.18 4.38 3.73
N ASP A 177 -11.95 5.12 4.82
CA ASP A 177 -10.69 5.05 5.55
C ASP A 177 -10.54 3.74 6.34
N TYR A 178 -11.66 3.16 6.79
CA TYR A 178 -11.66 1.96 7.64
C TYR A 178 -12.84 1.04 7.29
N PHE A 179 -12.55 -0.25 7.19
CA PHE A 179 -13.54 -1.28 6.89
C PHE A 179 -14.21 -1.74 8.18
N ILE A 180 -15.46 -1.33 8.40
CA ILE A 180 -16.27 -1.81 9.53
C ILE A 180 -17.05 -3.05 9.05
N GLU A 181 -16.88 -4.20 9.72
CA GLU A 181 -17.52 -5.48 9.33
C GLU A 181 -19.06 -5.42 9.25
N ASN A 182 -19.65 -4.42 9.91
CA ASN A 182 -21.07 -4.13 9.95
C ASN A 182 -21.46 -3.14 8.83
N PHE A 183 -21.58 -3.66 7.62
CA PHE A 183 -22.52 -3.09 6.65
C PHE A 183 -23.92 -3.46 7.12
N GLU A 184 -24.57 -2.57 7.89
CA GLU A 184 -26.02 -2.63 8.11
C GLU A 184 -26.78 -2.12 6.88
#